data_AF-A0A1F9BN06-F1
#
_entry.id   AF-A0A1F9BN06-F1
#
_cell.length_a   1.000
_cell.length_b   1.000
_cell.length_c   1.000
_cell.angle_alpha   90.00
_cell.angle_beta   90.00
_cell.angle_gamma   90.00
#
_symmetry.space_group_name_H-M   'P 1'
#
loop_
_entity.id
_entity.type
_entity.pdbx_description
1 polymer ?
#
loop_
_entity_poly.entity_id
_entity_poly.type
_entity_poly.pdbx_seq_one_letter_code
_entity_poly.pdbx_strand_id
1 'polypeptide(L)'
;MVIYVAESGSDRTELTEVLVKEGVTYQECPSKTIREMGTASWRMMEVQANLPEVRPVPPGYTQGEVDARAWRLPSGRLIISDMDGNLERIATLPPRKG
;
A
#
# COMPACT_ATOMS: atom_id res chain seq x y z
N MET A 1 -5.89 -6.36 -3.95
CA MET A 1 -5.09 -5.53 -3.03
C MET A 1 -6.00 -4.91 -1.99
N VAL A 2 -5.58 -4.95 -0.73
CA VAL A 2 -6.21 -4.21 0.38
C VAL A 2 -5.07 -3.53 1.14
N ILE A 3 -5.13 -2.21 1.27
CA ILE A 3 -4.13 -1.39 1.97
C ILE A 3 -4.82 -0.51 3.01
N TYR A 4 -4.24 -0.42 4.20
CA TYR A 4 -4.68 0.48 5.25
C TYR A 4 -3.82 1.75 5.26
N VAL A 5 -4.48 2.90 5.29
CA VAL A 5 -3.85 4.23 5.35
C VAL A 5 -4.59 5.10 6.36
N ALA A 6 -3.90 6.06 6.97
CA ALA A 6 -4.56 7.05 7.82
C ALA A 6 -5.49 7.96 6.98
N GLU A 7 -6.71 8.24 7.47
CA GLU A 7 -7.73 9.05 6.79
C GLU A 7 -7.21 10.45 6.41
N SER A 8 -6.40 11.05 7.29
CA SER A 8 -5.80 12.38 7.14
C SER A 8 -4.29 12.34 6.81
N GLY A 9 -3.75 11.17 6.46
CA GLY A 9 -2.33 11.00 6.13
C GLY A 9 -2.01 11.26 4.67
N SER A 10 -0.75 11.63 4.39
CA SER A 10 -0.22 11.79 3.02
C SER A 10 -0.28 10.49 2.21
N ASP A 11 -0.18 9.35 2.88
CA ASP A 11 -0.16 8.01 2.28
C ASP A 11 -1.44 7.71 1.50
N ARG A 12 -2.58 8.18 2.02
CA ARG A 12 -3.88 8.06 1.33
C ARG A 12 -3.86 8.82 0.01
N THR A 13 -3.45 10.08 0.04
CA THR A 13 -3.37 10.92 -1.16
C THR A 13 -2.39 10.33 -2.17
N GLU A 14 -1.19 9.92 -1.72
CA GLU A 14 -0.19 9.33 -2.60
C GLU A 14 -0.70 8.05 -3.28
N LEU A 15 -1.27 7.13 -2.50
CA LEU A 15 -1.79 5.86 -3.01
C LEU A 15 -2.93 6.08 -4.01
N THR A 16 -3.91 6.90 -3.66
CA THR A 16 -5.06 7.17 -4.54
C THR A 16 -4.64 7.88 -5.83
N GLU A 17 -3.75 8.87 -5.76
CA GLU A 17 -3.20 9.54 -6.93
C GLU A 17 -2.48 8.56 -7.87
N VAL A 18 -1.67 7.65 -7.31
CA VAL A 18 -0.99 6.62 -8.11
C VAL A 18 -2.00 5.71 -8.77
N LEU A 19 -3.00 5.21 -8.04
CA LEU A 19 -4.04 4.35 -8.61
C LEU A 19 -4.80 5.05 -9.74
N VAL A 20 -5.16 6.32 -9.57
CA VAL A 20 -5.81 7.13 -10.62
C VAL A 20 -4.90 7.31 -11.84
N LYS A 21 -3.64 7.70 -11.63
CA LYS A 21 -2.66 7.91 -12.72
C LYS A 21 -2.41 6.64 -13.53
N GLU A 22 -2.48 5.49 -12.86
CA GLU A 22 -2.29 4.17 -13.46
C GLU A 22 -3.59 3.60 -14.06
N GLY A 23 -4.72 4.30 -13.95
CA GLY A 23 -6.02 3.85 -14.45
C GLY A 23 -6.61 2.67 -13.67
N VAL A 24 -6.19 2.49 -12.41
CA VAL A 24 -6.63 1.40 -11.54
C VAL A 24 -7.89 1.84 -10.80
N THR A 25 -8.99 1.11 -11.01
CA THR A 25 -10.20 1.30 -10.20
C THR A 25 -9.94 0.85 -8.76
N TYR A 26 -10.31 1.71 -7.82
CA TYR A 26 -10.20 1.44 -6.39
C TYR A 26 -11.47 1.89 -5.67
N GLN A 27 -11.65 1.36 -4.46
CA GLN A 27 -12.71 1.73 -3.54
C GLN A 27 -12.08 2.09 -2.19
N GLU A 28 -12.58 3.17 -1.58
CA GLU A 28 -12.23 3.57 -0.22
C GLU A 28 -13.36 3.17 0.72
N CYS A 29 -13.04 2.35 1.72
CA CYS A 29 -13.95 1.94 2.77
C CYS A 29 -13.44 2.48 4.11
N PRO A 30 -14.30 3.09 4.95
CA PRO A 30 -13.91 3.37 6.32
C PRO A 30 -13.64 2.05 7.04
N SER A 31 -12.45 1.92 7.62
CA SER A 31 -12.08 0.76 8.44
C SER A 31 -12.34 1.08 9.91
N LYS A 32 -11.47 0.63 10.82
CA LYS A 32 -11.59 0.86 12.25
C LYS A 32 -10.99 2.20 12.66
N THR A 33 -11.63 2.84 13.64
CA THR A 33 -10.99 3.90 14.43
C THR A 33 -10.08 3.24 15.45
N ILE A 34 -8.77 3.44 15.34
CA ILE A 34 -7.82 2.97 16.35
C ILE A 34 -7.75 4.06 17.42
N ARG A 35 -8.12 3.68 18.64
CA ARG A 35 -8.09 4.55 19.81
C ARG A 35 -6.97 4.06 20.72
N GLU A 36 -5.81 4.70 20.62
CA GLU A 36 -4.73 4.45 21.59
C GLU A 36 -5.08 5.12 22.93
N MET A 37 -4.56 4.57 24.04
CA MET A 37 -4.74 5.17 25.37
C MET A 37 -3.98 6.50 25.44
N GLY A 38 -4.62 7.58 25.02
CA GLY A 38 -4.08 8.92 24.89
C GLY A 38 -4.91 9.69 23.89
N THR A 39 -4.96 11.02 23.95
CA THR A 39 -5.86 11.90 23.17
C THR A 39 -5.78 11.80 21.64
N ALA A 40 -4.98 10.90 21.08
CA ALA A 40 -4.87 10.65 19.65
C ALA A 40 -5.76 9.47 19.23
N SER A 41 -6.83 9.78 18.51
CA SER A 41 -7.59 8.77 17.75
C SER A 41 -7.28 8.97 16.28
N TRP A 42 -6.77 7.93 15.62
CA TRP A 42 -6.51 7.96 14.19
C TRP A 42 -7.56 7.10 13.48
N ARG A 43 -8.21 7.68 12.48
CA ARG A 43 -9.13 6.94 11.60
C ARG A 43 -8.33 6.30 10.49
N MET A 44 -8.53 5.00 10.30
CA MET A 44 -7.92 4.26 9.21
C MET A 44 -8.94 4.07 8.08
N MET A 45 -8.46 4.23 6.86
CA MET A 45 -9.17 3.98 5.63
C MET A 45 -8.61 2.72 4.98
N GLU A 46 -9.50 1.88 4.47
CA GLU A 46 -9.15 0.72 3.66
C GLU A 46 -9.28 1.09 2.19
N VAL A 47 -8.17 0.98 1.46
CA VAL A 47 -8.12 1.16 0.01
C VAL A 47 -8.07 -0.22 -0.63
N GLN A 48 -9.15 -0.57 -1.32
CA GLN A 48 -9.28 -1.82 -2.05
C GLN A 48 -9.07 -1.58 -3.54
N ALA A 49 -8.24 -2.38 -4.19
CA ALA A 49 -8.05 -2.34 -5.64
C ALA A 49 -7.84 -3.73 -6.23
N ASN A 50 -8.25 -3.92 -7.48
CA ASN A 50 -8.01 -5.17 -8.19
C ASN A 50 -6.60 -5.18 -8.80
N LEU A 51 -5.59 -5.43 -7.97
CA LEU A 51 -4.20 -5.56 -8.40
C LEU A 51 -3.65 -6.96 -8.06
N PRO A 52 -2.86 -7.56 -8.97
CA PRO A 52 -2.24 -8.84 -8.74
C PRO A 52 -1.15 -8.74 -7.67
N GLU A 53 -1.19 -9.67 -6.72
CA GLU A 53 -0.14 -9.82 -5.72
C GLU A 53 1.11 -10.44 -6.34
N VAL A 54 2.29 -9.92 -5.98
CA VAL A 54 3.59 -10.37 -6.46
C VAL A 54 4.20 -11.28 -5.40
N ARG A 55 4.42 -12.56 -5.76
CA ARG A 55 5.09 -13.55 -4.92
C ARG A 55 6.15 -14.31 -5.73
N PRO A 56 7.38 -14.49 -5.21
CA PRO A 56 7.90 -13.87 -3.98
C PRO A 56 8.04 -12.34 -4.13
N VAL A 57 8.00 -11.61 -3.01
CA VAL A 57 8.29 -10.17 -3.01
C VAL A 57 9.73 -9.95 -3.48
N PRO A 58 10.01 -8.96 -4.35
CA PRO A 58 11.36 -8.81 -4.88
C PRO A 58 12.39 -8.51 -3.79
N PRO A 59 13.60 -9.12 -3.87
CA PRO A 59 14.67 -8.89 -2.91
C PRO A 59 15.10 -7.43 -2.96
N GLY A 60 14.98 -6.73 -1.83
CA GLY A 60 15.16 -5.28 -1.73
C GLY A 60 13.95 -4.54 -1.14
N TYR A 61 12.79 -5.20 -1.10
CA TYR A 61 11.60 -4.71 -0.37
C TYR A 61 11.24 -5.57 0.84
N THR A 62 11.91 -6.71 1.02
CA THR A 62 11.92 -7.49 2.26
C THR A 62 13.08 -7.01 3.13
N GLN A 63 12.79 -6.29 4.20
CA GLN A 63 13.81 -5.82 5.14
C GLN A 63 13.94 -6.83 6.30
N GLY A 64 14.82 -7.82 6.16
CA GLY A 64 15.04 -8.86 7.20
C GLY A 64 14.03 -10.00 7.16
N GLU A 65 13.63 -10.49 8.35
CA GLU A 65 12.60 -11.55 8.55
C GLU A 65 11.16 -11.03 8.47
N VAL A 66 10.96 -9.72 8.29
CA VAL A 66 9.63 -9.14 8.19
C VAL A 66 9.10 -9.40 6.79
N ASP A 67 8.16 -10.34 6.69
CA ASP A 67 7.38 -10.55 5.49
C ASP A 67 6.70 -9.24 5.09
N ALA A 68 6.70 -8.95 3.79
CA ALA A 68 5.98 -7.84 3.20
C ALA A 68 5.04 -8.38 2.13
N ARG A 69 4.06 -7.59 1.73
CA ARG A 69 3.21 -7.90 0.58
C ARG A 69 3.42 -6.85 -0.49
N ALA A 70 3.40 -7.31 -1.74
CA ALA A 70 3.62 -6.46 -2.89
C ALA A 70 2.51 -6.64 -3.91
N TRP A 71 2.04 -5.56 -4.53
CA TRP A 71 1.09 -5.59 -5.63
C TRP A 71 1.64 -4.83 -6.83
N ARG A 72 1.45 -5.40 -8.02
CA ARG A 72 1.97 -4.82 -9.26
C ARG A 72 0.96 -3.88 -9.89
N LEU A 73 1.40 -2.65 -10.10
CA LEU A 73 0.69 -1.64 -10.88
C LEU A 73 0.86 -1.88 -12.39
N PRO A 74 -0.06 -1.37 -13.23
CA PRO A 74 0.02 -1.45 -14.69
C PRO A 74 1.36 -0.99 -15.30
N SER A 75 1.96 0.09 -14.78
CA SER A 75 3.30 0.56 -15.19
C SER A 75 4.45 -0.38 -14.82
N GLY A 76 4.21 -1.39 -13.98
CA GLY A 76 5.23 -2.24 -13.39
C GLY A 76 5.82 -1.71 -12.08
N ARG A 77 5.36 -0.55 -11.59
CA ARG A 77 5.61 -0.12 -10.20
C ARG A 77 4.98 -1.10 -9.20
N LEU A 78 5.47 -1.07 -7.96
CA LEU A 78 4.99 -1.92 -6.88
C LEU A 78 4.44 -1.08 -5.74
N ILE A 79 3.30 -1.49 -5.21
CA ILE A 79 2.80 -1.05 -3.91
C ILE A 79 3.27 -2.08 -2.89
N ILE A 80 3.97 -1.65 -1.86
CA ILE A 80 4.49 -2.50 -0.79
C ILE A 80 3.76 -2.19 0.51
N SER A 81 3.31 -3.23 1.21
CA SER A 81 2.77 -3.13 2.56
C SER A 81 3.51 -4.05 3.53
N ASP A 82 3.37 -3.75 4.81
CA ASP A 82 3.65 -4.73 5.86
C ASP A 82 2.62 -5.89 5.86
N MET A 83 2.76 -6.82 6.80
CA MET A 83 1.85 -7.97 6.95
C MET A 83 0.47 -7.61 7.50
N ASP A 84 0.37 -6.48 8.22
CA ASP A 84 -0.91 -5.92 8.70
C ASP A 84 -1.66 -5.19 7.57
N GLY A 85 -1.01 -4.95 6.42
CA GLY A 85 -1.56 -4.30 5.25
C GLY A 85 -1.39 -2.78 5.24
N ASN A 86 -0.60 -2.21 6.13
CA ASN A 86 -0.31 -0.77 6.12
C ASN A 86 0.63 -0.42 4.97
N LEU A 87 0.40 0.72 4.32
CA LEU A 87 1.27 1.18 3.24
C LEU A 87 2.68 1.46 3.77
N GLU A 88 3.66 0.73 3.28
CA GLU A 88 5.08 0.96 3.58
C GLU A 88 5.68 1.92 2.56
N ARG A 89 5.48 1.64 1.26
CA ARG A 89 5.98 2.48 0.16
C ARG A 89 5.42 2.10 -1.20
N ILE A 90 5.50 3.03 -2.15
CA ILE A 90 5.26 2.78 -3.57
C ILE A 90 6.59 2.86 -4.32
N ALA A 91 7.09 1.71 -4.78
CA ALA A 91 8.40 1.59 -5.39
C ALA A 91 8.33 1.53 -6.92
N THR A 92 9.22 2.26 -7.57
CA THR A 92 9.53 2.04 -8.99
C THR A 92 10.64 1.00 -9.05
N LEU A 93 10.35 -0.17 -9.65
CA LEU A 93 11.40 -1.15 -9.89
C LEU A 93 12.45 -0.52 -10.81
N PRO A 94 13.76 -0.64 -10.51
CA PRO A 94 14.77 -0.27 -11.47
C PRO A 94 14.56 -1.10 -12.76
N PRO A 95 14.80 -0.52 -13.95
CA PRO A 95 14.77 -1.30 -15.17
C PRO A 95 15.75 -2.47 -14.99
N ARG A 96 15.28 -3.71 -15.21
CA ARG A 96 16.15 -4.88 -15.25
C ARG A 96 17.30 -4.54 -16.20
N LYS A 97 18.53 -4.43 -15.69
CA LYS A 97 19.69 -4.47 -16.58
C LYS A 97 19.64 -5.84 -17.26
N GLY A 98 19.48 -5.81 -18.58
CA GLY A 98 19.44 -7.00 -19.44
C GLY A 98 20.74 -7.77 -19.43
#